data_AF-A0A7J9YMX6-F1
#
_entry.id   AF-A0A7J9YMX6-F1
#
_cell.length_a   1.000
_cell.length_b   1.000
_cell.length_c   1.000
_cell.angle_alpha   90.00
_cell.angle_beta   90.00
_cell.angle_gamma   90.00
#
_symmetry.space_group_name_H-M   'P 1'
#
loop_
_entity.id
_entity.type
_entity.pdbx_description
1 polymer ?
#
loop_
_entity_poly.entity_id
_entity_poly.type
_entity_poly.pdbx_seq_one_letter_code
_entity_poly.pdbx_strand_id
1 'polypeptide(L)'
;MSGGRARGERYAVRVNAAAELLAAGSSVAQAARELAERFGCSVRQARRYAEQAAAGGPVRVPEPTTVFTVKLPVRLATAVRAHARESGRTISGVVTQALEEFLQRRHRRRPPR
;
A
#
# COMPACT_ATOMS: atom_id res chain seq x y z
N MET A 1 -0.58 -18.60 -2.76
CA MET A 1 0.49 -17.69 -3.24
C MET A 1 0.45 -16.33 -2.51
N SER A 2 0.63 -16.31 -1.18
CA SER A 2 0.44 -15.10 -0.34
C SER A 2 1.73 -14.39 0.10
N GLY A 3 2.91 -14.92 -0.24
CA GLY A 3 4.20 -14.40 0.24
C GLY A 3 4.64 -13.06 -0.36
N GLY A 4 4.20 -12.74 -1.59
CA GLY A 4 4.61 -11.52 -2.30
C GLY A 4 4.08 -10.23 -1.65
N ARG A 5 2.81 -10.23 -1.20
CA ARG A 5 2.16 -9.03 -0.63
C ARG A 5 2.66 -8.70 0.77
N ALA A 6 2.76 -9.70 1.64
CA ALA A 6 3.33 -9.53 2.98
C ALA A 6 4.80 -9.07 2.93
N ARG A 7 5.55 -9.46 1.88
CA ARG A 7 6.91 -8.97 1.65
C ARG A 7 6.91 -7.51 1.17
N GLY A 8 5.95 -7.11 0.33
CA GLY A 8 5.79 -5.73 -0.14
C GLY A 8 5.35 -4.76 0.96
N GLU A 9 4.43 -5.17 1.83
CA GLU A 9 3.98 -4.38 2.98
C GLU A 9 5.14 -4.15 3.97
N ARG A 10 5.83 -5.23 4.37
CA ARG A 10 7.03 -5.12 5.22
C ARG A 10 8.12 -4.26 4.59
N TYR A 11 8.26 -4.29 3.27
CA TYR A 11 9.20 -3.43 2.55
C TYR A 11 8.79 -1.96 2.68
N ALA A 12 7.54 -1.62 2.35
CA ALA A 12 7.04 -0.24 2.40
C ALA A 12 7.13 0.35 3.81
N VAL A 13 6.74 -0.42 4.84
CA VAL A 13 6.84 0.01 6.25
C VAL A 13 8.29 0.38 6.61
N ARG A 14 9.27 -0.43 6.20
CA ARG A 14 10.68 -0.21 6.54
C ARG A 14 11.32 0.94 5.77
N VAL A 15 10.94 1.13 4.50
CA VAL A 15 11.39 2.29 3.71
C VAL A 15 10.77 3.59 4.22
N ASN A 16 9.52 3.56 4.70
CA ASN A 16 8.88 4.75 5.27
C ASN A 16 9.47 5.13 6.62
N ALA A 17 9.72 4.14 7.49
CA ALA A 17 10.44 4.38 8.75
C ALA A 17 11.84 4.95 8.49
N ALA A 18 12.54 4.48 7.45
CA ALA A 18 13.79 5.09 7.00
C ALA A 18 13.60 6.56 6.58
N ALA A 19 12.57 6.87 5.79
CA ALA A 19 12.28 8.22 5.34
C ALA A 19 12.01 9.18 6.51
N GLU A 20 11.30 8.73 7.55
CA GLU A 20 11.07 9.49 8.78
C GLU A 20 12.37 9.82 9.51
N LEU A 21 13.27 8.84 9.66
CA LEU A 21 14.57 9.04 10.32
C LEU A 21 15.47 10.02 9.56
N LEU A 22 15.47 9.93 8.23
CA LEU A 22 16.21 10.85 7.36
C LEU A 22 15.62 12.28 7.44
N ALA A 23 14.29 12.41 7.45
CA ALA A 23 13.61 13.69 7.61
C ALA A 23 13.89 14.32 8.99
N ALA A 24 14.09 13.50 10.02
CA ALA A 24 14.52 13.93 11.35
C ALA A 24 16.03 14.27 11.45
N GLY A 25 16.78 14.20 10.35
CA GLY A 25 18.20 14.59 10.29
C GLY A 25 19.20 13.45 10.53
N SER A 26 18.74 12.20 10.61
CA SER A 26 19.65 11.05 10.71
C SER A 26 20.42 10.84 9.41
N SER A 27 21.70 10.48 9.52
CA SER A 27 22.44 9.94 8.36
C SER A 27 21.91 8.55 7.98
N VAL A 28 22.14 8.13 6.74
CA VAL A 28 21.80 6.77 6.24
C VAL A 28 22.38 5.67 7.15
N ALA A 29 23.58 5.86 7.69
CA ALA A 29 24.22 4.90 8.59
C ALA A 29 23.56 4.85 9.99
N GLN A 30 23.12 5.99 10.52
CA GLN A 30 22.36 6.03 11.77
C GLN A 30 21.00 5.39 11.59
N ALA A 31 20.25 5.77 10.54
CA ALA A 31 18.96 5.17 10.22
C ALA A 31 19.07 3.65 10.01
N ALA A 32 20.13 3.16 9.34
CA ALA A 32 20.34 1.72 9.14
C ALA A 32 20.53 0.94 10.45
N ARG A 33 21.22 1.50 11.44
CA ARG A 33 21.41 0.84 12.75
C ARG A 33 20.10 0.79 13.52
N GLU A 34 19.38 1.89 13.56
CA GLU A 34 18.08 1.97 14.25
C GLU A 34 17.03 1.05 13.61
N LEU A 35 16.96 0.99 12.28
CA LEU A 35 16.08 0.07 11.57
C LEU A 35 16.44 -1.40 11.79
N ALA A 36 17.74 -1.72 11.89
CA ALA A 36 18.19 -3.09 12.16
C ALA A 36 17.72 -3.56 13.53
N GLU A 37 17.85 -2.70 14.54
CA GLU A 37 17.37 -2.93 15.90
C GLU A 37 15.83 -3.02 15.94
N ARG A 38 15.14 -2.00 15.41
CA ARG A 38 13.68 -1.89 15.44
C ARG A 38 12.96 -3.03 14.74
N PHE A 39 13.52 -3.56 13.65
CA PHE A 39 12.86 -4.57 12.82
C PHE A 39 13.54 -5.96 12.85
N GLY A 40 14.56 -6.15 13.70
CA GLY A 40 15.30 -7.41 13.83
C GLY A 40 15.89 -7.90 12.50
N CYS A 41 16.33 -6.99 11.64
CA CYS A 41 16.91 -7.33 10.32
C CYS A 41 18.39 -6.96 10.25
N SER A 42 19.12 -7.53 9.29
CA SER A 42 20.55 -7.24 9.17
C SER A 42 20.81 -5.76 8.83
N VAL A 43 21.92 -5.21 9.35
CA VAL A 43 22.34 -3.82 9.06
C VAL A 43 22.49 -3.57 7.56
N ARG A 44 22.94 -4.55 6.77
CA ARG A 44 23.03 -4.45 5.31
C ARG A 44 21.65 -4.28 4.66
N GLN A 45 20.65 -5.00 5.16
CA GLN A 45 19.27 -4.90 4.67
C GLN A 45 18.63 -3.59 5.09
N ALA A 46 18.84 -3.18 6.34
CA ALA A 46 18.39 -1.88 6.85
C ALA A 46 19.00 -0.71 6.07
N ARG A 47 20.30 -0.80 5.73
CA ARG A 47 20.99 0.18 4.89
C ARG A 47 20.37 0.30 3.50
N ARG A 48 19.99 -0.82 2.87
CA ARG A 48 19.26 -0.79 1.59
C ARG A 48 17.93 -0.05 1.69
N TYR A 49 17.20 -0.16 2.81
CA TYR A 49 15.96 0.59 3.00
C TYR A 49 16.21 2.09 3.18
N ALA A 50 17.25 2.45 3.94
CA ALA A 50 17.67 3.84 4.13
C ALA A 50 18.16 4.49 2.83
N GLU A 51 18.95 3.78 2.03
CA GLU A 51 19.39 4.24 0.71
C GLU A 51 18.20 4.41 -0.25
N GLN A 52 17.24 3.47 -0.22
CA GLN A 52 16.03 3.60 -1.03
C GLN A 52 15.19 4.82 -0.62
N ALA A 53 15.01 5.04 0.68
CA ALA A 53 14.28 6.19 1.20
C ALA A 53 14.96 7.52 0.85
N ALA A 54 16.29 7.57 0.90
CA ALA A 54 17.07 8.73 0.49
C ALA A 54 16.94 9.05 -1.01
N ALA A 55 16.86 8.03 -1.85
CA ALA A 55 16.78 8.19 -3.30
C ALA A 55 15.35 8.47 -3.81
N GLY A 56 14.34 7.85 -3.19
CA GLY A 56 12.96 7.83 -3.72
C GLY A 56 11.89 8.38 -2.78
N GLY A 57 12.23 8.75 -1.54
CA GLY A 57 11.26 9.19 -0.54
C GLY A 57 10.35 8.06 -0.02
N PRO A 58 9.25 8.40 0.67
CA PRO A 58 8.31 7.42 1.22
C PRO A 58 7.56 6.68 0.12
N VAL A 59 7.39 5.37 0.32
CA VAL A 59 6.67 4.45 -0.57
C VAL A 59 5.24 4.27 -0.05
N ARG A 60 4.24 4.21 -0.94
CA ARG A 60 2.87 3.86 -0.50
C ARG A 60 2.88 2.47 0.16
N VAL A 61 2.47 2.41 1.42
CA VAL A 61 2.15 1.14 2.08
C VAL A 61 0.89 0.60 1.42
N PRO A 62 0.92 -0.58 0.78
CA PRO A 62 -0.30 -1.20 0.29
C PRO A 62 -1.23 -1.42 1.48
N GLU A 63 -2.44 -0.86 1.44
CA GLU A 63 -3.41 -1.07 2.50
C GLU A 63 -3.74 -2.57 2.63
N PRO A 64 -3.84 -3.12 3.85
CA PRO A 64 -4.23 -4.51 4.04
C PRO A 64 -5.54 -4.82 3.30
N THR A 65 -5.53 -5.87 2.48
CA THR A 65 -6.72 -6.29 1.73
C THR A 65 -7.34 -7.52 2.37
N THR A 66 -8.67 -7.53 2.49
CA THR A 66 -9.44 -8.70 2.92
C THR A 66 -10.31 -9.22 1.78
N VAL A 67 -10.71 -10.49 1.85
CA VAL A 67 -11.68 -11.06 0.91
C VAL A 67 -13.05 -10.56 1.29
N PHE A 68 -13.69 -9.85 0.35
CA PHE A 68 -15.07 -9.37 0.50
C PHE A 68 -15.94 -10.04 -0.56
N THR A 69 -16.79 -11.00 -0.14
CA THR A 69 -17.66 -11.75 -1.04
C THR A 69 -19.09 -11.22 -0.97
N VAL A 70 -19.66 -10.89 -2.13
CA VAL A 70 -21.03 -10.40 -2.27
C VAL A 70 -21.74 -11.11 -3.41
N LYS A 71 -23.08 -11.22 -3.31
CA LYS A 71 -23.92 -11.63 -4.43
C LYS A 71 -24.16 -10.43 -5.33
N LEU A 72 -23.96 -10.63 -6.64
CA LEU A 72 -24.24 -9.63 -7.67
C LEU A 72 -25.12 -10.24 -8.77
N PRO A 73 -25.98 -9.46 -9.43
CA PRO A 73 -26.64 -9.91 -10.65
C PRO A 73 -25.61 -10.39 -11.68
N VAL A 74 -25.89 -11.51 -12.35
CA VAL A 74 -24.97 -12.14 -13.32
C VAL A 74 -24.49 -11.14 -14.37
N ARG A 75 -25.42 -10.33 -14.90
CA ARG A 75 -25.11 -9.28 -15.89
C ARG A 75 -24.05 -8.29 -15.38
N LEU A 76 -24.15 -7.87 -14.12
CA LEU A 76 -23.20 -6.93 -13.52
C LEU A 76 -21.83 -7.57 -13.29
N ALA A 77 -21.80 -8.81 -12.79
CA ALA A 77 -20.54 -9.55 -12.62
C ALA A 77 -19.80 -9.74 -13.95
N THR A 78 -20.52 -10.03 -15.04
CA THR A 78 -19.96 -10.14 -16.39
C THR A 78 -19.42 -8.81 -16.88
N ALA A 79 -20.16 -7.71 -16.70
CA ALA A 79 -19.72 -6.37 -17.12
C ALA A 79 -18.44 -5.94 -16.40
N VAL A 80 -18.35 -6.13 -15.08
CA VAL A 80 -17.13 -5.82 -14.30
C VAL A 80 -15.93 -6.63 -14.78
N ARG A 81 -16.12 -7.92 -15.08
CA ARG A 81 -15.04 -8.78 -15.60
C ARG A 81 -14.58 -8.35 -16.99
N ALA A 82 -15.50 -7.97 -17.88
CA ALA A 82 -15.17 -7.46 -19.21
C ALA A 82 -14.36 -6.16 -19.10
N HIS A 83 -14.86 -5.20 -18.32
CA HIS A 83 -14.18 -3.92 -18.11
C HIS A 83 -12.77 -4.08 -17.51
N ALA A 84 -12.61 -4.98 -16.53
CA ALA A 84 -11.29 -5.26 -15.96
C ALA A 84 -10.30 -5.79 -17.01
N ARG A 85 -10.74 -6.69 -17.90
CA ARG A 85 -9.92 -7.22 -18.99
C ARG A 85 -9.54 -6.14 -20.00
N GLU A 86 -10.51 -5.37 -20.46
CA GLU A 86 -10.31 -4.31 -21.46
C GLU A 86 -9.41 -3.19 -20.95
N SER A 87 -9.54 -2.83 -19.67
CA SER A 87 -8.72 -1.79 -19.02
C SER A 87 -7.36 -2.27 -18.54
N GLY A 88 -7.06 -3.57 -18.62
CA GLY A 88 -5.84 -4.17 -18.05
C GLY A 88 -5.77 -4.10 -16.52
N ARG A 89 -6.89 -3.86 -15.85
CA ARG A 89 -6.97 -3.72 -14.38
C ARG A 89 -7.43 -5.02 -13.74
N THR A 90 -7.10 -5.20 -12.47
CA THR A 90 -7.67 -6.32 -11.70
C THR A 90 -9.14 -6.05 -11.37
N ILE A 91 -9.94 -7.12 -11.26
CA ILE A 91 -11.35 -7.00 -10.81
C ILE A 91 -11.42 -6.29 -9.46
N SER A 92 -10.55 -6.65 -8.51
CA SER A 92 -10.46 -5.98 -7.21
C SER A 92 -10.17 -4.48 -7.37
N GLY A 93 -9.23 -4.09 -8.24
CA GLY A 93 -8.91 -2.67 -8.46
C GLY A 93 -10.04 -1.86 -9.09
N VAL A 94 -10.86 -2.47 -9.95
CA VAL A 94 -12.07 -1.85 -10.49
C VAL A 94 -13.12 -1.68 -9.40
N VAL A 95 -13.36 -2.74 -8.61
CA VAL A 95 -14.36 -2.74 -7.54
C VAL A 95 -13.99 -1.77 -6.41
N THR A 96 -12.72 -1.75 -5.99
CA THR A 96 -12.22 -0.82 -4.97
C THR A 96 -12.50 0.64 -5.37
N GLN A 97 -12.12 1.05 -6.58
CA GLN A 97 -12.37 2.41 -7.05
C GLN A 97 -13.88 2.73 -7.05
N ALA A 98 -14.71 1.83 -7.58
CA ALA A 98 -16.15 2.04 -7.65
C ALA A 98 -16.76 2.24 -6.25
N LEU A 99 -16.32 1.45 -5.25
CA LEU A 99 -16.78 1.56 -3.87
C LEU A 99 -16.28 2.85 -3.20
N GLU A 100 -15.01 3.22 -3.38
CA GLU A 100 -14.45 4.48 -2.86
C GLU A 100 -15.23 5.68 -3.39
N GLU A 101 -15.43 5.76 -4.71
CA GLU A 101 -16.20 6.84 -5.33
C GLU A 101 -17.63 6.89 -4.81
N PHE A 102 -18.29 5.73 -4.70
CA PHE A 102 -19.66 5.64 -4.18
C PHE A 102 -19.76 6.16 -2.74
N LEU A 103 -18.83 5.76 -1.87
CA LEU A 103 -18.79 6.20 -0.47
C LEU A 103 -18.44 7.69 -0.35
N GLN A 104 -17.46 8.18 -1.11
CA GLN A 104 -17.09 9.61 -1.12
C GLN A 104 -18.28 10.49 -1.53
N ARG A 105 -19.04 10.09 -2.56
CA ARG A 105 -20.26 10.80 -2.99
C ARG A 105 -21.31 10.84 -1.87
N ARG A 106 -21.44 9.79 -1.07
CA ARG A 106 -22.34 9.76 0.10
C ARG A 106 -21.88 10.72 1.20
N HIS A 107 -20.58 10.79 1.48
CA HIS A 107 -20.04 11.69 2.50
C HIS A 107 -20.24 13.17 2.14
N ARG A 108 -20.07 13.55 0.86
CA ARG A 108 -20.31 14.92 0.39
C ARG A 108 -21.78 15.36 0.46
N ARG A 109 -22.73 14.43 0.49
CA ARG A 109 -24.18 14.72 0.56
C ARG A 109 -24.71 14.89 1.99
N ARG A 110 -23.89 14.68 3.01
CA ARG A 110 -24.28 14.87 4.42
C ARG A 110 -23.67 16.18 4.92
N PRO A 111 -24.47 17.24 5.22
CA PRO A 111 -23.91 18.43 5.85
C PRO A 111 -23.39 18.08 7.25
N PRO A 112 -22.36 18.78 7.75
CA PRO A 112 -21.95 18.64 9.14
C PRO A 112 -23.13 18.99 10.05
N ARG A 113 -23.37 18.18 11.06
CA ARG A 113 -24.32 18.48 12.15
C ARG A 113 -23.67 19.39 13.15
#